data_AF-A0A086K5H4-F1
#
_entry.id   AF-A0A086K5H4-F1
#
_cell.length_a   1.000
_cell.length_b   1.000
_cell.length_c   1.000
_cell.angle_alpha   90.00
_cell.angle_beta   90.00
_cell.angle_gamma   90.00
#
_symmetry.space_group_name_H-M   'P 1'
#
loop_
_entity.id
_entity.type
_entity.pdbx_description
1 polymer ?
#
loop_
_entity_poly.entity_id
_entity_poly.type
_entity_poly.pdbx_seq_one_letter_code
_entity_poly.pdbx_strand_id
1 'polypeptide(L)'
;MSGDLFGWKNRKTGSVHQYKAADIVSASWIMTGFDAYQLRILLGPHKNDLMVRFDGFHEKNFADLSRHFDAHFKVKLQRGQQAYRGWHWGDVKMEGNNLQLTVDGCAAFDIHAQEIAQVTTPSKNDLAIELIQDDTRDQQEDQLLEVRFYQPFAGDDDAEGPLQQLKQKLVKKSGVAETKMDSVALLNDVPLLVPRGRYEIDIGRRALKFHGKSYDYTIQYSSINRSDASHMWAFSPSPSPHSCTYI
;
A
#
# COMPACT_ATOMS: atom_id res chain seq x y z
N MET A 1 29.24 10.61 -6.57
CA MET A 1 28.83 10.75 -5.16
C MET A 1 29.79 11.74 -4.51
N SER A 2 29.28 12.74 -3.80
CA SER A 2 30.12 13.64 -2.99
C SER A 2 30.19 13.09 -1.56
N GLY A 3 31.23 13.42 -0.80
CA GLY A 3 31.46 12.82 0.51
C GLY A 3 30.32 12.95 1.52
N ASP A 4 29.48 13.98 1.39
CA ASP A 4 28.39 14.26 2.34
C ASP A 4 26.99 13.92 1.81
N LEU A 5 26.87 13.58 0.52
CA LEU A 5 25.58 13.39 -0.15
C LEU A 5 25.61 12.17 -1.08
N PHE A 6 24.65 11.27 -0.86
CA PHE A 6 24.23 10.33 -1.88
C PHE A 6 23.31 11.06 -2.86
N GLY A 7 23.67 11.06 -4.14
CA GLY A 7 22.89 11.68 -5.20
C GLY A 7 22.63 10.69 -6.33
N TRP A 8 21.38 10.56 -6.74
CA TRP A 8 20.98 9.75 -7.87
C TRP A 8 20.07 10.56 -8.81
N LYS A 9 20.30 10.43 -10.11
CA LYS A 9 19.47 11.08 -11.14
C LYS A 9 18.94 10.03 -12.10
N ASN A 10 17.61 9.93 -12.17
CA ASN A 10 16.96 9.12 -13.19
C ASN A 10 17.22 9.73 -14.57
N ARG A 11 17.78 8.95 -15.49
CA ARG A 11 18.02 9.42 -16.87
C ARG A 11 16.75 9.51 -17.70
N LYS A 12 15.73 8.69 -17.41
CA LYS A 12 14.46 8.66 -18.13
C LYS A 12 13.53 9.78 -17.65
N THR A 13 13.31 9.87 -16.34
CA THR A 13 12.35 10.85 -15.77
C THR A 13 12.99 12.19 -15.42
N GLY A 14 14.32 12.28 -15.36
CA GLY A 14 15.03 13.47 -14.90
C GLY A 14 15.00 13.69 -13.38
N SER A 15 14.23 12.89 -12.63
CA SER A 15 14.08 12.98 -11.18
C SER A 15 15.42 12.86 -10.47
N VAL A 16 15.68 13.77 -9.54
CA VAL A 16 16.91 13.81 -8.75
C VAL A 16 16.58 13.48 -7.29
N HIS A 17 17.25 12.47 -6.75
CA HIS A 17 17.16 12.07 -5.35
C HIS A 17 18.48 12.44 -4.67
N GLN A 18 18.42 13.10 -3.52
CA GLN A 18 19.59 13.49 -2.74
C GLN A 18 19.33 13.20 -1.26
N TYR A 19 20.25 12.45 -0.64
CA TYR A 19 20.19 12.09 0.76
C TYR A 19 21.52 12.40 1.43
N LYS A 20 21.47 12.99 2.62
CA LYS A 20 22.68 13.27 3.40
C LYS A 20 23.22 11.98 3.99
N ALA A 21 24.53 11.90 4.18
CA ALA A 21 25.17 10.79 4.90
C ALA A 21 24.48 10.51 6.26
N ALA A 22 24.17 11.57 7.01
CA ALA A 22 23.49 11.50 8.30
C ALA A 22 22.03 11.00 8.24
N ASP A 23 21.41 10.99 7.07
CA ASP A 23 20.06 10.47 6.90
C ASP A 23 20.05 8.95 6.72
N ILE A 24 21.19 8.34 6.36
CA ILE A 24 21.29 6.92 6.01
C ILE A 24 21.54 6.09 7.27
N VAL A 25 20.65 5.15 7.55
CA VAL A 25 20.75 4.23 8.70
C VAL A 25 21.39 2.91 8.29
N SER A 26 20.92 2.33 7.19
CA SER A 26 21.45 1.06 6.69
C SER A 26 21.34 0.97 5.17
N ALA A 27 22.14 0.09 4.60
CA ALA A 27 22.11 -0.18 3.17
C ALA A 27 22.26 -1.68 2.91
N SER A 28 21.45 -2.20 2.00
CA SER A 28 21.52 -3.59 1.56
C SER A 28 21.64 -3.72 0.05
N TRP A 29 22.34 -4.76 -0.35
CA TRP A 29 22.59 -5.16 -1.73
C TRP A 29 21.84 -6.44 -2.01
N ILE A 30 20.84 -6.34 -2.88
CA ILE A 30 19.86 -7.39 -3.10
C ILE A 30 19.95 -7.83 -4.56
N MET A 31 20.05 -9.14 -4.79
CA MET A 31 19.99 -9.70 -6.14
C MET A 31 18.53 -9.78 -6.60
N THR A 32 18.20 -9.14 -7.72
CA THR A 32 16.85 -9.11 -8.30
C THR A 32 16.73 -9.92 -9.58
N GLY A 33 17.85 -10.34 -10.18
CA GLY A 33 17.88 -11.19 -11.37
C GLY A 33 19.30 -11.60 -11.76
N PHE A 34 19.47 -12.08 -13.00
CA PHE A 34 20.79 -12.45 -13.53
C PHE A 34 21.66 -11.21 -13.71
N ASP A 35 22.74 -11.10 -12.93
CA ASP A 35 23.62 -9.92 -12.85
C ASP A 35 22.85 -8.59 -12.71
N ALA A 36 21.72 -8.64 -12.00
CA ALA A 36 20.87 -7.50 -11.72
C ALA A 36 20.70 -7.36 -10.21
N TYR A 37 21.05 -6.18 -9.70
CA TYR A 37 21.06 -5.87 -8.27
C TYR A 37 20.35 -4.56 -7.98
N GLN A 38 19.72 -4.55 -6.81
CA GLN A 38 19.08 -3.41 -6.20
C GLN A 38 19.90 -2.95 -5.00
N LEU A 39 20.22 -1.66 -4.96
CA LEU A 39 20.68 -0.97 -3.76
C LEU A 39 19.45 -0.49 -2.99
N ARG A 40 19.26 -1.00 -1.77
CA ARG A 40 18.25 -0.51 -0.83
C ARG A 40 18.91 0.32 0.25
N ILE A 41 18.35 1.49 0.53
CA ILE A 41 18.84 2.42 1.55
C ILE A 41 17.68 2.73 2.50
N LEU A 42 17.85 2.38 3.77
CA LEU A 42 16.92 2.78 4.82
C LEU A 42 17.36 4.15 5.36
N LEU A 43 16.45 5.12 5.28
CA LEU A 43 16.65 6.42 5.91
C LEU A 43 16.16 6.43 7.36
N GLY A 44 16.63 7.38 8.14
CA GLY A 44 16.31 7.48 9.57
C GLY A 44 14.87 7.95 9.86
N PRO A 45 14.47 7.94 11.15
CA PRO A 45 13.11 8.29 11.57
C PRO A 45 12.67 9.71 11.18
N HIS A 46 13.59 10.66 11.09
CA HIS A 46 13.32 12.03 10.62
C HIS A 46 12.99 12.11 9.13
N LYS A 47 13.31 11.05 8.37
CA LYS A 47 12.87 10.79 7.00
C LYS A 47 11.77 9.73 6.94
N ASN A 48 11.08 9.53 8.06
CA ASN A 48 9.96 8.62 8.21
C ASN A 48 10.31 7.14 7.94
N ASP A 49 11.54 6.72 8.18
CA ASP A 49 12.00 5.34 7.89
C ASP A 49 11.86 4.96 6.40
N LEU A 50 11.95 5.93 5.50
CA LEU A 50 11.77 5.71 4.07
C LEU A 50 12.79 4.70 3.52
N MET A 51 12.29 3.64 2.86
CA MET A 51 13.10 2.68 2.12
C MET A 51 13.26 3.12 0.66
N VAL A 52 14.44 3.60 0.30
CA VAL A 52 14.74 4.03 -1.07
C VAL A 52 15.41 2.89 -1.83
N ARG A 53 14.95 2.64 -3.05
CA ARG A 53 15.41 1.52 -3.89
C ARG A 53 15.97 2.04 -5.21
N PHE A 54 17.14 1.54 -5.59
CA PHE A 54 17.79 1.87 -6.85
C PHE A 54 18.18 0.58 -7.57
N ASP A 55 17.56 0.34 -8.72
CA ASP A 55 17.79 -0.83 -9.56
C ASP A 55 18.78 -0.53 -10.70
N GLY A 56 19.22 -1.59 -11.38
CA GLY A 56 20.06 -1.51 -12.57
C GLY A 56 21.56 -1.59 -12.28
N PHE A 57 21.94 -2.08 -11.10
CA PHE A 57 23.33 -2.37 -10.80
C PHE A 57 23.74 -3.79 -11.20
N HIS A 58 25.02 -3.96 -11.42
CA HIS A 58 25.67 -5.24 -11.72
C HIS A 58 26.60 -5.65 -10.56
N GLU A 59 26.96 -6.93 -10.48
CA GLU A 59 27.80 -7.46 -9.40
C GLU A 59 29.14 -6.73 -9.29
N LYS A 60 29.73 -6.33 -10.42
CA LYS A 60 30.97 -5.54 -10.50
C LYS A 60 30.90 -4.21 -9.75
N ASN A 61 29.71 -3.65 -9.53
CA ASN A 61 29.52 -2.38 -8.83
C ASN A 61 29.63 -2.51 -7.30
N PHE A 62 29.50 -3.71 -6.75
CA PHE A 62 29.42 -3.93 -5.30
C PHE A 62 30.65 -3.43 -4.55
N ALA A 63 31.87 -3.74 -5.03
CA ALA A 63 33.11 -3.39 -4.33
C ALA A 63 33.29 -1.88 -4.19
N ASP A 64 33.03 -1.13 -5.25
CA ASP A 64 33.14 0.33 -5.26
C ASP A 64 32.07 0.99 -4.39
N LEU A 65 30.83 0.51 -4.46
CA LEU A 65 29.74 1.02 -3.63
C LEU A 65 29.97 0.72 -2.15
N SER A 66 30.38 -0.51 -1.81
CA SER A 66 30.69 -0.91 -0.43
C SER A 66 31.78 -0.03 0.17
N ARG A 67 32.89 0.17 -0.55
CA ARG A 67 33.97 1.09 -0.16
C ARG A 67 33.47 2.52 0.04
N HIS A 68 32.59 3.00 -0.85
CA HIS A 68 32.05 4.35 -0.75
C HIS A 68 31.14 4.53 0.47
N PHE A 69 30.22 3.60 0.70
CA PHE A 69 29.30 3.62 1.85
C PHE A 69 30.06 3.57 3.19
N ASP A 70 31.10 2.75 3.28
CA ASP A 70 31.93 2.67 4.49
C ASP A 70 32.77 3.94 4.70
N ALA A 71 33.41 4.45 3.64
CA ALA A 71 34.29 5.62 3.74
C ALA A 71 33.51 6.91 4.07
N HIS A 72 32.36 7.13 3.43
CA HIS A 72 31.64 8.40 3.47
C HIS A 72 30.41 8.39 4.35
N PHE A 73 29.66 7.29 4.37
CA PHE A 73 28.41 7.20 5.14
C PHE A 73 28.59 6.46 6.47
N LYS A 74 29.75 5.82 6.69
CA LYS A 74 30.02 4.98 7.87
C LYS A 74 29.00 3.84 8.01
N VAL A 75 28.48 3.37 6.88
CA VAL A 75 27.47 2.31 6.78
C VAL A 75 28.08 1.14 6.01
N LYS A 76 28.01 -0.06 6.58
CA LYS A 76 28.41 -1.27 5.86
C LYS A 76 27.31 -1.68 4.89
N LEU A 77 27.64 -1.82 3.62
CA LEU A 77 26.72 -2.35 2.62
C LEU A 77 26.59 -3.87 2.79
N GLN A 78 25.43 -4.33 3.25
CA GLN A 78 25.19 -5.75 3.55
C GLN A 78 24.57 -6.48 2.36
N ARG A 79 25.04 -7.69 2.05
CA ARG A 79 24.33 -8.55 1.09
C ARG A 79 23.11 -9.15 1.76
N GLY A 80 21.93 -8.91 1.21
CA GLY A 80 20.69 -9.49 1.71
C GLY A 80 20.23 -10.67 0.85
N GLN A 81 19.58 -11.63 1.49
CA GLN A 81 18.92 -12.75 0.83
C GLN A 81 17.42 -12.50 0.75
N GLN A 82 16.84 -12.78 -0.41
CA GLN A 82 15.39 -12.72 -0.60
C GLN A 82 14.77 -14.11 -0.62
N ALA A 83 13.52 -14.19 -0.17
CA ALA A 83 12.71 -15.37 -0.32
C ALA A 83 12.47 -15.67 -1.81
N TYR A 84 12.86 -16.86 -2.26
CA TYR A 84 12.81 -17.26 -3.68
C TYR A 84 11.95 -18.51 -3.93
N ARG A 85 11.42 -19.14 -2.88
CA ARG A 85 10.67 -20.41 -2.97
C ARG A 85 9.21 -20.23 -3.43
N GLY A 86 8.74 -18.99 -3.57
CA GLY A 86 7.34 -18.69 -3.93
C GLY A 86 6.33 -19.02 -2.83
N TRP A 87 6.78 -19.26 -1.60
CA TRP A 87 5.89 -19.47 -0.46
C TRP A 87 5.18 -18.17 -0.11
N HIS A 88 3.89 -18.27 0.16
CA HIS A 88 3.00 -17.15 0.46
C HIS A 88 2.59 -17.09 1.94
N TRP A 89 3.30 -17.83 2.78
CA TRP A 89 3.15 -17.81 4.24
C TRP A 89 4.46 -17.40 4.89
N GLY A 90 4.36 -16.72 6.02
CA GLY A 90 5.51 -16.20 6.74
C GLY A 90 5.09 -15.24 7.84
N ASP A 91 6.07 -14.53 8.38
CA ASP A 91 5.88 -13.58 9.47
C ASP A 91 5.71 -12.18 8.91
N VAL A 92 4.68 -11.48 9.37
CA VAL A 92 4.41 -10.08 9.04
C VAL A 92 4.61 -9.22 10.28
N LYS A 93 5.46 -8.19 10.17
CA LYS A 93 5.73 -7.27 11.29
C LYS A 93 5.97 -5.85 10.78
N MET A 94 5.75 -4.88 11.66
CA MET A 94 6.19 -3.50 11.42
C MET A 94 7.62 -3.31 11.93
N GLU A 95 8.51 -2.84 11.06
CA GLU A 95 9.86 -2.38 11.39
C GLU A 95 9.97 -0.88 11.07
N GLY A 96 10.00 -0.04 12.11
CA GLY A 96 9.84 1.41 11.94
C GLY A 96 8.48 1.73 11.34
N ASN A 97 8.47 2.32 10.13
CA ASN A 97 7.28 2.57 9.32
C ASN A 97 7.16 1.64 8.10
N ASN A 98 7.97 0.58 8.03
CA ASN A 98 7.88 -0.41 6.95
C ASN A 98 7.18 -1.67 7.47
N LEU A 99 6.11 -2.08 6.80
CA LEU A 99 5.53 -3.41 6.96
C LEU A 99 6.43 -4.40 6.23
N GLN A 100 6.99 -5.38 6.93
CA GLN A 100 7.90 -6.38 6.37
C GLN A 100 7.26 -7.76 6.44
N LEU A 101 7.27 -8.47 5.29
CA LEU A 101 7.00 -9.91 5.23
C LEU A 101 8.32 -10.66 5.13
N THR A 102 8.51 -11.65 6.00
CA THR A 102 9.63 -12.60 5.93
C THR A 102 9.15 -14.03 5.78
N VAL A 103 9.83 -14.80 4.95
CA VAL A 103 9.55 -16.22 4.68
C VAL A 103 10.81 -17.01 5.01
N ASP A 104 10.72 -17.93 5.98
CA ASP A 104 11.88 -18.75 6.43
C ASP A 104 13.09 -17.88 6.82
N GLY A 105 12.82 -16.79 7.55
CA GLY A 105 13.82 -15.79 7.96
C GLY A 105 14.38 -14.90 6.84
N CYS A 106 14.02 -15.13 5.58
CA CYS A 106 14.45 -14.31 4.44
C CYS A 106 13.43 -13.21 4.12
N ALA A 107 13.89 -12.05 3.68
CA ALA A 107 13.02 -10.95 3.30
C ALA A 107 12.21 -11.31 2.03
N ALA A 108 10.89 -11.16 2.06
CA ALA A 108 10.04 -11.32 0.88
C ALA A 108 9.76 -9.95 0.25
N PHE A 109 8.90 -9.15 0.89
CA PHE A 109 8.60 -7.79 0.46
C PHE A 109 8.39 -6.86 1.66
N ASP A 110 8.38 -5.57 1.37
CA ASP A 110 8.13 -4.53 2.34
C ASP A 110 7.30 -3.39 1.74
N ILE A 111 6.34 -2.88 2.51
CA ILE A 111 5.42 -1.79 2.14
C ILE A 111 5.61 -0.66 3.14
N HIS A 112 5.92 0.55 2.65
CA HIS A 112 6.07 1.69 3.54
C HIS A 112 4.69 2.21 3.97
N ALA A 113 4.53 2.62 5.23
CA ALA A 113 3.23 2.99 5.78
C ALA A 113 2.59 4.20 5.06
N GLN A 114 3.37 5.07 4.42
CA GLN A 114 2.84 6.17 3.60
C GLN A 114 2.28 5.73 2.25
N GLU A 115 2.53 4.50 1.82
CA GLU A 115 1.94 3.93 0.59
C GLU A 115 0.53 3.37 0.85
N ILE A 116 0.11 3.28 2.11
CA ILE A 116 -1.16 2.70 2.52
C ILE A 116 -2.27 3.75 2.40
N ALA A 117 -3.29 3.45 1.61
CA ALA A 117 -4.51 4.25 1.48
C ALA A 117 -5.56 3.85 2.53
N GLN A 118 -5.71 2.55 2.80
CA GLN A 118 -6.72 2.04 3.72
C GLN A 118 -6.31 0.69 4.32
N VAL A 119 -6.77 0.42 5.54
CA VAL A 119 -6.61 -0.89 6.20
C VAL A 119 -7.98 -1.35 6.69
N THR A 120 -8.44 -2.51 6.22
CA THR A 120 -9.76 -3.08 6.56
C THR A 120 -9.65 -4.52 7.04
N THR A 121 -10.73 -5.03 7.62
CA THR A 121 -10.84 -6.40 8.12
C THR A 121 -12.03 -7.07 7.43
N PRO A 122 -11.87 -7.57 6.19
CA PRO A 122 -13.00 -8.10 5.41
C PRO A 122 -13.67 -9.32 6.03
N SER A 123 -12.92 -10.10 6.82
CA SER A 123 -13.41 -11.24 7.59
C SER A 123 -12.64 -11.32 8.92
N LYS A 124 -13.11 -12.15 9.86
CA LYS A 124 -12.47 -12.33 11.19
C LYS A 124 -10.97 -12.64 11.11
N ASN A 125 -10.54 -13.30 10.02
CA ASN A 125 -9.18 -13.79 9.84
C ASN A 125 -8.42 -13.07 8.72
N ASP A 126 -9.04 -12.07 8.06
CA ASP A 126 -8.45 -11.38 6.92
C ASP A 126 -8.11 -9.93 7.27
N LEU A 127 -6.92 -9.50 6.89
CA LEU A 127 -6.48 -8.11 6.92
C LEU A 127 -6.21 -7.66 5.49
N ALA A 128 -6.95 -6.67 5.00
CA ALA A 128 -6.73 -6.07 3.69
C ALA A 128 -6.03 -4.72 3.84
N ILE A 129 -5.01 -4.49 3.01
CA ILE A 129 -4.23 -3.26 2.92
C ILE A 129 -4.37 -2.76 1.49
N GLU A 130 -5.06 -1.64 1.31
CA GLU A 130 -5.19 -0.95 0.04
C GLU A 130 -4.05 0.08 -0.08
N LEU A 131 -3.43 0.16 -1.25
CA LEU A 131 -2.34 1.08 -1.54
C LEU A 131 -2.84 2.31 -2.30
N ILE A 132 -2.11 3.43 -2.16
CA ILE A 132 -2.39 4.66 -2.88
C ILE A 132 -2.22 4.42 -4.37
N GLN A 133 -3.27 4.79 -5.13
CA GLN A 133 -3.27 4.74 -6.58
C GLN A 133 -2.76 6.07 -7.13
N ASP A 134 -1.83 6.01 -8.08
CA ASP A 134 -1.30 7.18 -8.77
C ASP A 134 -1.84 7.18 -10.21
N ASP A 135 -2.89 7.97 -10.42
CA ASP A 135 -3.56 8.15 -11.71
C ASP A 135 -2.67 8.84 -12.76
N THR A 136 -1.50 9.36 -12.36
CA THR A 136 -0.54 10.00 -13.29
C THR A 136 0.49 9.03 -13.86
N ARG A 137 0.54 7.79 -13.35
CA ARG A 137 1.41 6.75 -13.88
C ARG A 137 0.94 6.26 -15.24
N ASP A 138 1.89 5.81 -16.05
CA ASP A 138 1.62 5.24 -17.36
C ASP A 138 0.69 4.03 -17.20
N GLN A 139 -0.49 4.05 -17.82
CA GLN A 139 -1.54 3.03 -17.65
C GLN A 139 -1.14 1.65 -18.21
N GLN A 140 0.07 1.51 -18.75
CA GLN A 140 0.61 0.28 -19.31
C GLN A 140 1.40 -0.57 -18.29
N GLU A 141 1.62 -0.08 -17.07
CA GLU A 141 2.33 -0.83 -16.02
C GLU A 141 1.37 -1.49 -15.02
N ASP A 142 1.68 -2.72 -14.61
CA ASP A 142 0.96 -3.40 -13.54
C ASP A 142 1.15 -2.68 -12.21
N GLN A 143 0.04 -2.42 -11.49
CA GLN A 143 0.06 -1.75 -10.19
C GLN A 143 -0.47 -2.66 -9.09
N LEU A 144 0.25 -2.70 -7.96
CA LEU A 144 -0.24 -3.36 -6.76
C LEU A 144 -1.30 -2.47 -6.09
N LEU A 145 -2.55 -2.93 -6.10
CA LEU A 145 -3.68 -2.19 -5.54
C LEU A 145 -3.98 -2.58 -4.10
N GLU A 146 -3.87 -3.87 -3.79
CA GLU A 146 -4.28 -4.41 -2.51
C GLU A 146 -3.44 -5.64 -2.16
N VAL A 147 -3.12 -5.77 -0.87
CA VAL A 147 -2.54 -6.99 -0.28
C VAL A 147 -3.46 -7.48 0.83
N ARG A 148 -3.82 -8.77 0.80
CA ARG A 148 -4.59 -9.41 1.88
C ARG A 148 -3.75 -10.46 2.59
N PHE A 149 -3.73 -10.38 3.91
CA PHE A 149 -3.15 -11.40 4.77
C PHE A 149 -4.23 -12.19 5.47
N TYR A 150 -4.09 -13.50 5.45
CA TYR A 150 -4.93 -14.42 6.21
C TYR A 150 -4.18 -14.89 7.45
N GLN A 151 -4.82 -14.82 8.61
CA GLN A 151 -4.33 -15.42 9.84
C GLN A 151 -5.19 -16.65 10.19
N PRO A 152 -4.60 -17.85 10.22
CA PRO A 152 -5.32 -19.05 10.67
C PRO A 152 -5.84 -18.91 12.10
N PHE A 153 -7.03 -19.44 12.34
CA PHE A 153 -7.64 -19.46 13.67
C PHE A 153 -6.77 -20.24 14.66
N ALA A 154 -6.37 -19.60 15.76
CA ALA A 154 -5.48 -20.19 16.77
C ALA A 154 -6.21 -20.80 17.98
N GLY A 155 -7.54 -20.90 17.95
CA GLY A 155 -8.35 -21.30 19.11
C GLY A 155 -9.13 -20.13 19.71
N ASP A 156 -9.99 -20.44 20.68
CA ASP A 156 -10.91 -19.52 21.35
C ASP A 156 -10.11 -18.68 22.35
N ASP A 157 -9.71 -17.47 21.95
CA ASP A 157 -9.24 -16.44 22.87
C ASP A 157 -9.74 -15.08 22.41
N ASP A 158 -10.59 -14.47 23.25
CA ASP A 158 -11.09 -13.10 23.21
C ASP A 158 -9.98 -12.03 23.42
N ALA A 159 -8.71 -12.41 23.22
CA ALA A 159 -7.60 -11.47 23.17
C ALA A 159 -7.51 -10.83 21.78
N GLU A 160 -7.18 -9.53 21.68
CA GLU A 160 -6.87 -8.88 20.41
C GLU A 160 -5.79 -9.70 19.68
N GLY A 161 -6.23 -10.48 18.69
CA GLY A 161 -5.36 -11.39 17.97
C GLY A 161 -4.20 -10.64 17.28
N PRO A 162 -3.10 -11.32 16.93
CA PRO A 162 -1.96 -10.73 16.23
C PRO A 162 -2.35 -9.86 15.01
N LEU A 163 -3.38 -10.27 14.26
CA LEU A 163 -3.95 -9.53 13.14
C LEU A 163 -4.53 -8.16 13.55
N GLN A 164 -5.27 -8.12 14.67
CA GLN A 164 -5.86 -6.88 15.19
C GLN A 164 -4.77 -5.92 15.70
N GLN A 165 -3.75 -6.45 16.38
CA GLN A 165 -2.58 -5.67 16.79
C GLN A 165 -1.81 -5.12 15.59
N LEU A 166 -1.66 -5.93 14.53
CA LEU A 166 -1.03 -5.51 13.28
C LEU A 166 -1.84 -4.39 12.61
N LYS A 167 -3.16 -4.54 12.53
CA LYS A 167 -4.07 -3.50 12.03
C LYS A 167 -3.89 -2.19 12.79
N GLN A 168 -3.92 -2.22 14.12
CA GLN A 168 -3.77 -1.02 14.95
C GLN A 168 -2.42 -0.33 14.70
N LYS A 169 -1.34 -1.11 14.58
CA LYS A 169 -0.02 -0.59 14.21
C LYS A 169 -0.03 0.05 12.82
N LEU A 170 -0.62 -0.60 11.83
CA LEU A 170 -0.70 -0.08 10.45
C LEU A 170 -1.48 1.22 10.37
N VAL A 171 -2.67 1.28 10.98
CA VAL A 171 -3.51 2.49 11.06
C VAL A 171 -2.74 3.63 11.72
N LYS A 172 -2.12 3.37 12.87
CA LYS A 172 -1.32 4.37 13.59
C LYS A 172 -0.13 4.88 12.78
N LYS A 173 0.57 4.00 12.06
CA LYS A 173 1.81 4.32 11.34
C LYS A 173 1.58 4.97 9.98
N SER A 174 0.52 4.56 9.29
CA SER A 174 0.13 5.17 8.01
C SER A 174 -0.56 6.52 8.22
N GLY A 175 -1.15 6.75 9.40
CA GLY A 175 -1.93 7.96 9.68
C GLY A 175 -3.26 7.96 8.92
N VAL A 176 -3.61 6.86 8.26
CA VAL A 176 -4.98 6.65 7.79
C VAL A 176 -5.84 6.59 9.05
N ALA A 177 -6.79 7.51 9.17
CA ALA A 177 -7.79 7.35 10.22
C ALA A 177 -8.45 5.99 10.01
N GLU A 178 -8.79 5.27 11.09
CA GLU A 178 -9.96 4.40 10.97
C GLU A 178 -11.06 5.32 10.48
N THR A 179 -11.44 5.19 9.21
CA THR A 179 -12.41 6.07 8.58
C THR A 179 -13.77 5.79 9.22
N LYS A 180 -13.96 6.21 10.47
CA LYS A 180 -15.25 6.61 10.99
C LYS A 180 -15.60 7.81 10.14
N MET A 181 -16.35 7.51 9.11
CA MET A 181 -16.89 8.52 8.24
C MET A 181 -17.79 9.39 9.11
N ASP A 182 -17.60 10.71 9.06
CA ASP A 182 -18.56 11.64 9.67
C ASP A 182 -19.86 11.52 8.87
N SER A 183 -20.72 10.62 9.34
CA SER A 183 -22.00 10.30 8.75
C SER A 183 -22.88 11.54 8.77
N VAL A 184 -23.34 11.93 7.58
CA VAL A 184 -24.33 12.98 7.37
C VAL A 184 -25.73 12.36 7.34
N ALA A 185 -25.86 11.19 6.71
CA ALA A 185 -27.11 10.46 6.63
C ALA A 185 -26.86 8.96 6.50
N LEU A 186 -27.82 8.16 6.98
CA LEU A 186 -27.79 6.71 6.90
C LEU A 186 -29.06 6.21 6.20
N LEU A 187 -28.88 5.45 5.12
CA LEU A 187 -29.97 4.80 4.40
C LEU A 187 -29.94 3.31 4.70
N ASN A 188 -30.91 2.83 5.45
CA ASN A 188 -31.01 1.42 5.80
C ASN A 188 -31.73 0.63 4.70
N ASP A 189 -31.31 -0.62 4.51
CA ASP A 189 -32.03 -1.61 3.71
C ASP A 189 -32.27 -1.22 2.23
N VAL A 190 -31.28 -0.59 1.60
CA VAL A 190 -31.34 -0.16 0.20
C VAL A 190 -31.10 -1.35 -0.74
N PRO A 191 -32.06 -1.71 -1.62
CA PRO A 191 -31.86 -2.78 -2.59
C PRO A 191 -31.00 -2.30 -3.76
N LEU A 192 -29.89 -2.98 -4.01
CA LEU A 192 -29.04 -2.80 -5.18
C LEU A 192 -29.19 -3.98 -6.14
N LEU A 193 -29.20 -3.67 -7.45
CA LEU A 193 -29.20 -4.67 -8.50
C LEU A 193 -27.79 -5.25 -8.73
N VAL A 194 -26.77 -4.38 -8.69
CA VAL A 194 -25.37 -4.76 -8.89
C VAL A 194 -24.48 -3.97 -7.92
N PRO A 195 -23.68 -4.64 -7.07
CA PRO A 195 -23.77 -6.07 -6.77
C PRO A 195 -25.10 -6.38 -6.08
N ARG A 196 -25.79 -7.45 -6.51
CA ARG A 196 -27.15 -7.75 -6.05
C ARG A 196 -27.19 -7.95 -4.53
N GLY A 197 -28.02 -7.18 -3.83
CA GLY A 197 -28.14 -7.30 -2.37
C GLY A 197 -28.93 -6.16 -1.74
N ARG A 198 -29.07 -6.22 -0.42
CA ARG A 198 -29.57 -5.13 0.42
C ARG A 198 -28.40 -4.57 1.21
N TYR A 199 -28.25 -3.25 1.18
CA TYR A 199 -27.13 -2.54 1.76
C TYR A 199 -27.61 -1.44 2.70
N GLU A 200 -26.83 -1.20 3.74
CA GLU A 200 -26.90 0.03 4.51
C GLU A 200 -25.91 1.03 3.89
N ILE A 201 -26.42 2.15 3.38
CA ILE A 201 -25.61 3.19 2.74
C ILE A 201 -25.41 4.32 3.74
N ASP A 202 -24.20 4.42 4.27
CA ASP A 202 -23.74 5.56 5.05
C ASP A 202 -23.24 6.65 4.08
N ILE A 203 -23.69 7.88 4.28
CA ILE A 203 -23.40 9.03 3.43
C ILE A 203 -22.55 9.99 4.24
N GLY A 204 -21.27 10.12 3.89
CA GLY A 204 -20.34 11.02 4.56
C GLY A 204 -20.08 12.30 3.77
N ARG A 205 -19.21 13.16 4.31
CA ARG A 205 -18.82 14.41 3.62
C ARG A 205 -17.92 14.20 2.39
N ARG A 206 -17.19 13.09 2.32
CA ARG A 206 -16.18 12.83 1.27
C ARG A 206 -16.43 11.56 0.46
N ALA A 207 -17.20 10.63 0.99
CA ALA A 207 -17.44 9.32 0.41
C ALA A 207 -18.82 8.77 0.79
N LEU A 208 -19.23 7.73 0.08
CA LEU A 208 -20.35 6.86 0.41
C LEU A 208 -19.79 5.52 0.88
N LYS A 209 -20.35 4.96 1.94
CA LYS A 209 -20.02 3.59 2.40
C LYS A 209 -21.23 2.69 2.27
N PHE A 210 -21.08 1.62 1.52
CA PHE A 210 -22.08 0.58 1.36
C PHE A 210 -21.70 -0.57 2.29
N HIS A 211 -22.56 -0.87 3.25
CA HIS A 211 -22.38 -2.00 4.15
C HIS A 211 -23.34 -3.11 3.75
N GLY A 212 -22.79 -4.24 3.34
CA GLY A 212 -23.55 -5.39 2.87
C GLY A 212 -23.25 -6.62 3.71
N LYS A 213 -24.07 -7.67 3.56
CA LYS A 213 -23.81 -8.92 4.29
C LYS A 213 -22.48 -9.60 3.90
N SER A 214 -22.07 -9.43 2.66
CA SER A 214 -20.89 -10.10 2.09
C SER A 214 -19.83 -9.15 1.57
N TYR A 215 -20.19 -7.89 1.34
CA TYR A 215 -19.31 -6.92 0.70
C TYR A 215 -19.55 -5.55 1.29
N ASP A 216 -18.46 -4.88 1.66
CA ASP A 216 -18.46 -3.49 2.06
C ASP A 216 -17.66 -2.68 1.03
N TYR A 217 -18.21 -1.55 0.59
CA TYR A 217 -17.57 -0.68 -0.41
C TYR A 217 -17.47 0.73 0.12
N THR A 218 -16.36 1.41 -0.19
CA THR A 218 -16.22 2.86 0.01
C THR A 218 -16.03 3.53 -1.34
N ILE A 219 -16.94 4.43 -1.72
CA ILE A 219 -16.89 5.17 -2.99
C ILE A 219 -16.59 6.63 -2.67
N GLN A 220 -15.44 7.13 -3.11
CA GLN A 220 -15.10 8.56 -3.01
C GLN A 220 -15.97 9.38 -3.98
N TYR A 221 -16.40 10.57 -3.57
CA TYR A 221 -17.22 11.41 -4.44
C TYR A 221 -16.49 11.84 -5.72
N SER A 222 -15.17 11.93 -5.70
CA SER A 222 -14.34 12.20 -6.87
C SER A 222 -14.47 11.13 -7.96
N SER A 223 -14.79 9.90 -7.59
CA SER A 223 -14.98 8.78 -8.53
C SER A 223 -16.36 8.78 -9.18
N ILE A 224 -17.30 9.59 -8.69
CA ILE A 224 -18.66 9.68 -9.22
C ILE A 224 -18.69 10.72 -10.36
N ASN A 225 -18.57 10.22 -11.59
CA ASN A 225 -18.68 11.05 -12.78
C ASN A 225 -20.14 11.41 -13.07
N ARG A 226 -20.39 12.69 -13.38
CA ARG A 226 -21.66 13.18 -13.92
C ARG A 226 -21.59 13.24 -15.44
N SER A 227 -22.65 12.85 -16.14
CA SER A 227 -22.86 13.28 -17.53
C SER A 227 -23.70 14.54 -17.49
N ASP A 228 -23.05 15.68 -17.73
CA ASP A 228 -23.58 17.05 -17.76
C ASP A 228 -23.83 17.77 -16.42
N ALA A 229 -23.56 19.09 -16.47
CA ALA A 229 -23.43 20.00 -15.35
C ALA A 229 -24.72 20.24 -14.53
N SER A 230 -25.82 19.58 -14.86
CA SER A 230 -27.15 19.85 -14.31
C SER A 230 -27.92 18.63 -13.80
N HIS A 231 -27.56 17.38 -14.14
CA HIS A 231 -28.36 16.21 -13.77
C HIS A 231 -27.54 15.01 -13.29
N MET A 232 -28.00 14.39 -12.21
CA MET A 232 -27.58 13.07 -11.74
C MET A 232 -28.38 12.02 -12.50
N TRP A 233 -27.78 10.88 -12.85
CA TRP A 233 -28.48 9.78 -13.53
C TRP A 233 -29.70 9.34 -12.73
N ALA A 234 -30.88 9.79 -13.15
CA ALA A 234 -32.16 9.46 -12.56
C ALA A 234 -33.02 8.81 -13.64
N PHE A 235 -33.16 7.49 -13.56
CA PHE A 235 -34.04 6.75 -14.46
C PHE A 235 -35.42 6.67 -13.82
N SER A 236 -36.44 7.23 -14.48
CA SER A 236 -37.81 6.90 -14.12
C SER A 236 -38.11 5.47 -14.56
N PRO A 237 -38.70 4.61 -13.70
CA PRO A 237 -39.23 3.34 -14.17
C PRO A 237 -40.29 3.64 -15.24
N SER A 238 -40.05 3.20 -16.47
CA SER A 238 -41.09 3.16 -17.49
C SER A 238 -42.17 2.16 -17.04
N PRO A 239 -43.46 2.45 -17.24
CA PRO A 239 -44.52 1.45 -17.07
C PRO A 239 -44.39 0.27 -18.06
N SER A 240 -43.49 0.34 -19.04
CA SER A 240 -43.14 -0.76 -19.95
C SER A 240 -41.76 -1.36 -19.60
N PRO A 241 -41.60 -2.69 -19.63
CA PRO A 241 -40.39 -3.39 -19.19
C PRO A 241 -39.13 -3.17 -20.08
N HIS A 242 -39.17 -2.27 -21.07
CA HIS A 242 -38.11 -2.15 -22.10
C HIS A 242 -37.64 -0.73 -22.45
N SER A 243 -37.89 0.29 -21.61
CA SER A 243 -37.31 1.63 -21.88
C SER A 243 -36.85 2.35 -20.62
N CYS A 244 -35.54 2.56 -20.49
CA CYS A 244 -35.01 3.67 -19.69
C CYS A 244 -35.12 4.93 -20.56
N THR A 245 -35.95 5.89 -20.15
CA THR A 245 -36.00 7.22 -20.76
C THR A 245 -35.10 8.15 -19.95
N TYR A 246 -34.22 8.88 -20.64
CA TYR A 246 -33.44 9.96 -20.04
C TYR A 246 -34.39 11.08 -19.59
N ILE A 247 -34.20 11.58 -18.36
CA ILE A 247 -34.71 12.88 -17.91
C ILE A 247 -33.56 13.86 -17.97
#